data_AF-A0ABC8WA67-F1
#
_entry.id   AF-A0ABC8WA67-F1
#
_cell.length_a   1.000
_cell.length_b   1.000
_cell.length_c   1.000
_cell.angle_alpha   90.00
_cell.angle_beta   90.00
_cell.angle_gamma   90.00
#
_symmetry.space_group_name_H-M   'P 1'
#
loop_
_entity.id
_entity.type
_entity.pdbx_description
1 polymer ?
#
loop_
_entity_poly.entity_id
_entity_poly.type
_entity_poly.pdbx_seq_one_letter_code
_entity_poly.pdbx_strand_id
1 'polypeptide(L)'
;MLRVRASHPTGSIPLISNNSTYSIATHRSVMLHPSALFLIIVAISAAAAHGHAANGTPAARFWEEVLPGTPMPEALAELVQKGIDHSPLVENFTGPYLSIGMCLGHVYVSVCSVERVKKAGTGLFFHEDQVRVGTTMTVSFSPAAVPAILPHAAAANVPFGNLTAADVAAMFHIAPGSTMISQVGDTLRACQPAAPSHSHAGDERHACATSLEDIVRAALRTLGTAAGGGVWVVASETPRGGLPLQPYAVDKVTPLDGDRHVACHDEPYPYAVFRCHKIGLSMTRAYLISLRGLHGGPKVAMAVICHLDTSGWNPAYPAFEMMGTKPGESSVCHFMPYANLLFGVKATGAMESF
;
A
#
# COMPACT_ATOMS: atom_id res chain seq x y z
N MET A 1 23.20 -71.19 -46.12
CA MET A 1 22.20 -72.09 -46.71
C MET A 1 21.01 -71.26 -47.21
N LEU A 2 20.61 -71.48 -48.47
CA LEU A 2 19.51 -70.88 -49.27
C LEU A 2 19.47 -69.33 -49.34
N ARG A 3 19.98 -68.63 -50.38
CA ARG A 3 19.61 -68.55 -51.82
C ARG A 3 18.10 -68.39 -52.10
N VAL A 4 17.58 -67.53 -52.97
CA VAL A 4 17.96 -66.31 -53.73
C VAL A 4 16.75 -66.00 -54.65
N ARG A 5 16.46 -64.72 -54.95
CA ARG A 5 15.93 -64.21 -56.25
C ARG A 5 16.06 -62.68 -56.21
N ALA A 6 16.99 -61.99 -56.88
CA ALA A 6 17.47 -61.95 -58.27
C ALA A 6 16.47 -61.34 -59.26
N SER A 7 16.75 -60.11 -59.69
CA SER A 7 16.82 -59.74 -61.12
C SER A 7 17.46 -58.35 -61.30
N HIS A 8 18.63 -58.33 -61.95
CA HIS A 8 19.09 -57.20 -62.77
C HIS A 8 18.66 -57.46 -64.22
N PRO A 9 18.62 -56.42 -65.06
CA PRO A 9 19.58 -56.46 -66.16
C PRO A 9 20.31 -55.13 -66.42
N THR A 10 21.55 -55.37 -66.84
CA THR A 10 22.56 -54.59 -67.54
C THR A 10 22.09 -53.67 -68.68
N GLY A 11 22.83 -52.59 -68.92
CA GLY A 11 22.89 -51.91 -70.22
C GLY A 11 23.57 -50.55 -70.16
N SER A 12 24.69 -50.40 -70.87
CA SER A 12 25.61 -49.26 -70.80
C SER A 12 25.72 -48.52 -72.16
N ILE A 13 26.05 -47.21 -72.12
CA ILE A 13 26.73 -46.37 -73.16
C ILE A 13 25.83 -45.80 -74.30
N PRO A 14 26.10 -44.62 -74.96
CA PRO A 14 26.96 -43.44 -74.70
C PRO A 14 26.23 -42.06 -74.75
N LEU A 15 27.02 -41.00 -74.47
CA LEU A 15 26.83 -39.59 -74.82
C LEU A 15 26.22 -39.32 -76.21
N ILE A 16 25.43 -38.24 -76.35
CA ILE A 16 25.65 -37.16 -77.33
C ILE A 16 24.80 -35.93 -76.97
N SER A 17 25.49 -34.81 -76.95
CA SER A 17 25.03 -33.42 -76.90
C SER A 17 23.87 -33.11 -77.84
N ASN A 18 22.85 -32.36 -77.36
CA ASN A 18 22.41 -31.19 -78.12
C ASN A 18 21.64 -30.16 -77.30
N ASN A 19 22.00 -28.93 -77.62
CA ASN A 19 21.55 -27.66 -77.12
C ASN A 19 20.22 -27.27 -77.82
N SER A 20 19.17 -26.90 -77.08
CA SER A 20 18.23 -25.83 -77.45
C SER A 20 17.12 -25.65 -76.40
N THR A 21 17.05 -24.41 -75.94
CA THR A 21 16.05 -23.75 -75.10
C THR A 21 14.62 -23.77 -75.66
N TYR A 22 13.60 -23.91 -74.79
CA TYR A 22 12.57 -22.89 -74.51
C TYR A 22 11.63 -23.33 -73.35
N SER A 23 11.62 -22.51 -72.26
CA SER A 23 10.48 -22.09 -71.38
C SER A 23 9.56 -23.14 -70.69
N ILE A 24 9.19 -23.12 -69.39
CA ILE A 24 8.97 -22.10 -68.32
C ILE A 24 9.06 -22.77 -66.92
N ALA A 25 9.28 -21.93 -65.89
CA ALA A 25 9.12 -22.14 -64.43
C ALA A 25 10.34 -22.77 -63.72
N THR A 26 11.04 -22.15 -62.77
CA THR A 26 10.76 -21.01 -61.88
C THR A 26 12.07 -20.40 -61.35
N HIS A 27 11.95 -19.21 -60.78
CA HIS A 27 12.97 -18.19 -60.48
C HIS A 27 14.28 -18.61 -59.77
N ARG A 28 15.38 -18.09 -60.34
CA ARG A 28 16.74 -17.79 -59.86
C ARG A 28 17.02 -17.82 -58.34
N SER A 29 18.03 -18.59 -57.95
CA SER A 29 19.04 -18.21 -56.92
C SER A 29 19.98 -17.15 -57.54
N VAL A 30 20.60 -16.20 -56.83
CA VAL A 30 21.68 -16.34 -55.82
C VAL A 30 21.91 -14.97 -55.16
N MET A 31 22.06 -14.91 -53.83
CA MET A 31 23.13 -14.22 -53.05
C MET A 31 22.68 -13.81 -51.64
N LEU A 32 23.49 -14.21 -50.66
CA LEU A 32 23.77 -13.64 -49.33
C LEU A 32 22.66 -12.87 -48.55
N HIS A 33 22.36 -13.36 -47.34
CA HIS A 33 22.69 -12.62 -46.10
C HIS A 33 22.66 -13.54 -44.86
N PRO A 34 23.67 -13.50 -43.98
CA PRO A 34 23.70 -14.30 -42.75
C PRO A 34 22.91 -13.56 -41.65
N SER A 35 21.59 -13.58 -41.74
CA SER A 35 20.74 -12.89 -40.75
C SER A 35 19.53 -13.74 -40.39
N ALA A 36 19.75 -14.82 -39.65
CA ALA A 36 18.71 -15.46 -38.83
C ALA A 36 19.33 -16.51 -37.88
N LEU A 37 20.33 -16.12 -37.09
CA LEU A 37 20.60 -16.83 -35.84
C LEU A 37 19.78 -16.13 -34.77
N PHE A 38 18.78 -16.82 -34.25
CA PHE A 38 17.94 -16.38 -33.14
C PHE A 38 18.80 -16.01 -31.92
N LEU A 39 19.10 -14.72 -31.77
CA LEU A 39 19.50 -14.15 -30.50
C LEU A 39 18.23 -13.95 -29.68
N ILE A 40 17.86 -14.96 -28.89
CA ILE A 40 16.94 -14.74 -27.76
C ILE A 40 17.76 -13.98 -26.71
N ILE A 41 17.77 -12.65 -26.84
CA ILE A 41 18.19 -11.77 -25.76
C ILE A 41 17.06 -11.83 -24.73
N VAL A 42 17.18 -12.72 -23.75
CA VAL A 42 16.42 -12.60 -22.51
C VAL A 42 16.99 -11.35 -21.84
N ALA A 43 16.31 -10.22 -22.01
CA ALA A 43 16.52 -9.05 -21.17
C ALA A 43 16.04 -9.42 -19.76
N ILE A 44 16.94 -10.03 -18.97
CA ILE A 44 16.77 -10.10 -17.54
C ILE A 44 17.00 -8.68 -17.06
N SER A 45 15.90 -7.95 -16.85
CA SER A 45 15.90 -6.73 -16.07
C SER A 45 16.47 -7.10 -14.71
N ALA A 46 17.73 -6.77 -14.47
CA ALA A 46 18.30 -6.76 -13.13
C ALA A 46 17.63 -5.61 -12.37
N ALA A 47 16.37 -5.82 -11.96
CA ALA A 47 15.92 -5.22 -10.72
C ALA A 47 16.90 -5.76 -9.67
N ALA A 48 17.71 -4.87 -9.10
CA ALA A 48 18.56 -5.23 -7.97
C ALA A 48 17.65 -5.89 -6.94
N ALA A 49 17.77 -7.21 -6.79
CA ALA A 49 17.09 -7.99 -5.79
C ALA A 49 17.68 -7.63 -4.42
N HIS A 50 17.38 -6.42 -3.95
CA HIS A 50 17.24 -6.21 -2.53
C HIS A 50 16.06 -7.11 -2.17
N GLY A 51 16.35 -8.25 -1.56
CA GLY A 51 15.30 -9.16 -1.10
C GLY A 51 14.30 -8.33 -0.29
N HIS A 52 13.03 -8.37 -0.68
CA HIS A 52 11.98 -7.70 0.05
C HIS A 52 12.05 -8.13 1.53
N ALA A 53 12.03 -7.18 2.48
CA ALA A 53 12.39 -7.46 3.86
C ALA A 53 11.60 -8.65 4.46
N ALA A 54 10.34 -8.83 4.06
CA ALA A 54 9.47 -9.93 4.50
C ALA A 54 9.39 -11.12 3.53
N ASN A 55 10.28 -11.24 2.55
CA ASN A 55 10.16 -12.26 1.50
C ASN A 55 10.19 -13.68 2.08
N GLY A 56 9.28 -14.55 1.62
CA GLY A 56 9.19 -15.94 2.06
C GLY A 56 8.56 -16.17 3.43
N THR A 57 8.17 -15.11 4.14
CA THR A 57 7.46 -15.20 5.44
C THR A 57 6.02 -15.70 5.28
N PRO A 58 5.37 -16.26 6.33
CA PRO A 58 3.95 -16.62 6.27
C PRO A 58 3.05 -15.45 5.88
N ALA A 59 3.36 -14.26 6.40
CA ALA A 59 2.68 -13.01 6.12
C ALA A 59 2.75 -12.62 4.62
N ALA A 60 3.94 -12.74 4.01
CA ALA A 60 4.11 -12.48 2.58
C ALA A 60 3.35 -13.49 1.69
N ARG A 61 3.35 -14.79 2.05
CA ARG A 61 2.58 -15.80 1.32
C ARG A 61 1.08 -15.54 1.40
N PHE A 62 0.58 -15.21 2.58
CA PHE A 62 -0.82 -14.84 2.77
C PHE A 62 -1.18 -13.62 1.92
N TRP A 63 -0.32 -12.59 1.88
CA TRP A 63 -0.53 -11.41 1.07
C TRP A 63 -0.67 -11.75 -0.41
N GLU A 64 0.26 -12.54 -0.96
CA GLU A 64 0.22 -12.97 -2.37
C GLU A 64 -1.02 -13.81 -2.69
N GLU A 65 -1.45 -14.68 -1.77
CA GLU A 65 -2.64 -15.50 -1.92
C GLU A 65 -3.93 -14.67 -1.96
N VAL A 66 -4.04 -13.67 -1.07
CA VAL A 66 -5.27 -12.88 -0.87
C VAL A 66 -5.36 -11.66 -1.78
N LEU A 67 -4.22 -11.10 -2.19
CA LEU A 67 -4.08 -9.89 -3.02
C LEU A 67 -3.19 -10.17 -4.24
N PRO A 68 -3.58 -11.10 -5.13
CA PRO A 68 -2.73 -11.52 -6.24
C PRO A 68 -2.42 -10.34 -7.18
N GLY A 69 -1.13 -10.16 -7.48
CA GLY A 69 -0.64 -9.09 -8.36
C GLY A 69 -0.54 -7.71 -7.71
N THR A 70 -0.85 -7.58 -6.41
CA THR A 70 -0.65 -6.34 -5.65
C THR A 70 0.62 -6.48 -4.81
N PRO A 71 1.68 -5.71 -5.08
CA PRO A 71 2.90 -5.78 -4.28
C PRO A 71 2.65 -5.30 -2.85
N MET A 72 3.28 -5.96 -1.87
CA MET A 72 3.27 -5.49 -0.49
C MET A 72 4.08 -4.19 -0.38
N PRO A 73 3.52 -3.11 0.22
CA PRO A 73 4.29 -1.88 0.42
C PRO A 73 5.55 -2.13 1.24
N GLU A 74 6.68 -1.52 0.85
CA GLU A 74 7.99 -1.73 1.49
C GLU A 74 7.97 -1.38 2.98
N ALA A 75 7.34 -0.26 3.34
CA ALA A 75 7.15 0.14 4.74
C ALA A 75 6.45 -0.94 5.58
N LEU A 76 5.52 -1.70 4.98
CA LEU A 76 4.81 -2.77 5.67
C LEU A 76 5.68 -4.02 5.83
N ALA A 77 6.43 -4.36 4.79
CA ALA A 77 7.37 -5.48 4.80
C ALA A 77 8.48 -5.28 5.83
N GLU A 78 9.00 -4.07 5.97
CA GLU A 78 9.96 -3.72 7.02
C GLU A 78 9.39 -3.98 8.42
N LEU A 79 8.12 -3.60 8.67
CA LEU A 79 7.49 -3.79 9.97
C LEU A 79 7.18 -5.26 10.27
N VAL A 80 6.81 -6.05 9.25
CA VAL A 80 6.63 -7.50 9.36
C VAL A 80 7.97 -8.16 9.70
N GLN A 81 9.04 -7.80 8.98
CA GLN A 81 10.36 -8.37 9.25
C GLN A 81 10.85 -7.97 10.65
N LYS A 82 10.64 -6.71 11.06
CA LYS A 82 10.96 -6.26 12.43
C LYS A 82 10.26 -7.11 13.49
N GLY A 83 9.02 -7.53 13.28
CA GLY A 83 8.28 -8.34 14.26
C GLY A 83 8.67 -9.80 14.29
N ILE A 84 9.33 -10.29 13.23
CA ILE A 84 9.98 -11.61 13.22
C ILE A 84 11.31 -11.54 13.97
N ASP A 85 12.08 -10.49 13.72
CA ASP A 85 13.43 -10.31 14.28
C ASP A 85 13.38 -9.95 15.78
N HIS A 86 12.31 -9.30 16.23
CA HIS A 86 12.20 -8.77 17.58
C HIS A 86 10.81 -8.97 18.19
N SER A 87 10.78 -9.35 19.47
CA SER A 87 9.55 -9.39 20.26
C SER A 87 9.30 -8.05 20.96
N PRO A 88 8.10 -7.46 20.83
CA PRO A 88 7.72 -6.23 21.52
C PRO A 88 7.65 -6.39 23.04
N LEU A 89 7.56 -7.62 23.56
CA LEU A 89 7.62 -7.90 24.99
C LEU A 89 9.00 -7.59 25.62
N VAL A 90 10.02 -7.40 24.78
CA VAL A 90 11.41 -7.13 25.22
C VAL A 90 11.79 -5.66 24.96
N GLU A 91 10.90 -4.85 24.35
CA GLU A 91 11.13 -3.43 24.12
C GLU A 91 10.78 -2.60 25.38
N ASN A 92 11.64 -1.63 25.72
CA ASN A 92 11.36 -0.64 26.77
C ASN A 92 10.60 0.56 26.17
N PHE A 93 9.29 0.65 26.43
CA PHE A 93 8.45 1.76 25.97
C PHE A 93 8.56 2.95 26.93
N THR A 94 9.57 3.81 26.72
CA THR A 94 9.87 4.92 27.64
C THR A 94 9.42 6.29 27.15
N GLY A 95 8.72 6.39 26.02
CA GLY A 95 8.34 7.67 25.41
C GLY A 95 6.90 7.72 24.92
N PRO A 96 6.30 8.93 24.77
CA PRO A 96 4.98 9.08 24.18
C PRO A 96 5.01 8.58 22.73
N TYR A 97 3.96 7.86 22.32
CA TYR A 97 3.74 7.61 20.90
C TYR A 97 3.41 8.95 20.25
N LEU A 98 4.30 9.47 19.41
CA LEU A 98 4.18 10.78 18.76
C LEU A 98 4.21 10.60 17.24
N SER A 99 3.17 9.96 16.71
CA SER A 99 2.91 9.96 15.27
C SER A 99 1.93 11.09 14.94
N ILE A 100 2.23 11.89 13.91
CA ILE A 100 1.26 12.85 13.34
C ILE A 100 0.01 12.10 12.84
N GLY A 101 0.14 10.81 12.48
CA GLY A 101 -0.99 9.95 12.12
C GLY A 101 -2.07 9.85 13.19
N MET A 102 -1.74 10.10 14.47
CA MET A 102 -2.73 10.11 15.53
C MET A 102 -3.76 11.26 15.43
N CYS A 103 -3.45 12.31 14.66
CA CYS A 103 -4.41 13.37 14.34
C CYS A 103 -5.41 12.97 13.23
N LEU A 104 -5.17 11.84 12.56
CA LEU A 104 -6.03 11.26 11.53
C LEU A 104 -6.87 10.08 12.08
N GLY A 105 -6.38 9.43 13.14
CA GLY A 105 -7.03 8.29 13.80
C GLY A 105 -8.10 8.68 14.82
N HIS A 106 -8.67 7.68 15.48
CA HIS A 106 -9.79 7.89 16.43
C HIS A 106 -9.37 8.64 17.70
N VAL A 107 -8.10 8.49 18.07
CA VAL A 107 -7.53 9.11 19.26
C VAL A 107 -7.24 10.61 19.13
N TYR A 108 -7.60 11.25 18.00
CA TYR A 108 -7.28 12.67 17.75
C TYR A 108 -7.73 13.59 18.89
N VAL A 109 -8.87 13.30 19.52
CA VAL A 109 -9.44 14.10 20.62
C VAL A 109 -8.55 14.14 21.87
N SER A 110 -7.74 13.11 22.11
CA SER A 110 -6.87 13.02 23.29
C SER A 110 -5.42 13.37 22.99
N VAL A 111 -4.99 13.28 21.73
CA VAL A 111 -3.57 13.41 21.34
C VAL A 111 -3.26 14.62 20.46
N CYS A 112 -4.25 15.13 19.74
CA CYS A 112 -4.10 16.17 18.74
C CYS A 112 -4.66 17.50 19.22
N SER A 113 -3.83 18.54 19.24
CA SER A 113 -4.29 19.93 19.35
C SER A 113 -3.84 20.71 18.13
N VAL A 114 -4.68 21.64 17.67
CA VAL A 114 -4.38 22.43 16.46
C VAL A 114 -3.10 23.24 16.63
N GLU A 115 -2.82 23.72 17.83
CA GLU A 115 -1.54 24.37 18.17
C GLU A 115 -0.35 23.43 17.95
N ARG A 116 -0.45 22.16 18.37
CA ARG A 116 0.61 21.16 18.19
C ARG A 116 0.86 20.86 16.72
N VAL A 117 -0.21 20.73 15.93
CA VAL A 117 -0.10 20.47 14.48
C VAL A 117 0.46 21.67 13.72
N LYS A 118 -0.04 22.89 14.03
CA LYS A 118 0.49 24.14 13.46
C LYS A 118 1.96 24.32 13.80
N LYS A 119 2.36 24.10 15.05
CA LYS A 119 3.76 24.18 15.51
C LYS A 119 4.67 23.18 14.80
N ALA A 120 4.16 21.98 14.49
CA ALA A 120 4.92 20.96 13.77
C ALA A 120 5.04 21.22 12.25
N GLY A 121 4.30 22.22 11.71
CA GLY A 121 4.39 22.62 10.30
C GLY A 121 3.97 21.52 9.33
N THR A 122 3.14 20.59 9.76
CA THR A 122 2.96 19.30 9.07
C THR A 122 2.17 19.40 7.77
N GLY A 123 1.31 20.43 7.65
CA GLY A 123 0.34 20.56 6.54
C GLY A 123 -0.45 19.27 6.31
N LEU A 124 -0.85 18.64 7.41
CA LEU A 124 -1.51 17.33 7.45
C LEU A 124 -2.79 17.28 6.61
N PHE A 125 -3.57 18.37 6.63
CA PHE A 125 -4.80 18.52 5.90
C PHE A 125 -4.67 19.58 4.81
N PHE A 126 -5.31 19.35 3.69
CA PHE A 126 -5.32 20.24 2.53
C PHE A 126 -6.57 20.02 1.69
N HIS A 127 -6.85 20.93 0.77
CA HIS A 127 -7.99 20.83 -0.14
C HIS A 127 -7.65 20.02 -1.39
N GLU A 128 -8.65 19.36 -1.97
CA GLU A 128 -8.46 18.51 -3.16
C GLU A 128 -7.91 19.28 -4.37
N ASP A 129 -8.21 20.57 -4.50
CA ASP A 129 -7.68 21.43 -5.57
C ASP A 129 -6.14 21.58 -5.53
N GLN A 130 -5.53 21.28 -4.39
CA GLN A 130 -4.08 21.23 -4.21
C GLN A 130 -3.47 19.92 -4.75
N VAL A 131 -4.27 18.87 -5.01
CA VAL A 131 -3.86 17.62 -5.67
C VAL A 131 -3.69 17.84 -7.17
N ARG A 132 -2.75 18.71 -7.53
CA ARG A 132 -2.50 19.14 -8.91
C ARG A 132 -1.02 19.30 -9.17
N VAL A 133 -0.56 18.82 -10.32
CA VAL A 133 0.82 18.96 -10.75
C VAL A 133 1.22 20.45 -10.76
N GLY A 134 2.41 20.75 -10.21
CA GLY A 134 2.93 22.11 -10.08
C GLY A 134 2.49 22.83 -8.80
N THR A 135 1.47 22.35 -8.08
CA THR A 135 1.15 22.89 -6.75
C THR A 135 2.32 22.65 -5.81
N THR A 136 2.61 23.65 -4.97
CA THR A 136 3.65 23.58 -3.93
C THR A 136 3.01 23.62 -2.56
N MET A 137 3.47 22.75 -1.65
CA MET A 137 2.95 22.62 -0.30
C MET A 137 4.11 22.62 0.70
N THR A 138 4.04 23.46 1.74
CA THR A 138 5.04 23.47 2.82
C THR A 138 4.58 22.51 3.90
N VAL A 139 5.23 21.35 3.97
CA VAL A 139 4.84 20.23 4.85
C VAL A 139 6.06 19.61 5.51
N SER A 140 5.85 18.88 6.59
CA SER A 140 6.86 18.04 7.24
C SER A 140 6.27 16.64 7.43
N PHE A 141 7.11 15.62 7.33
CA PHE A 141 6.72 14.24 7.58
C PHE A 141 7.58 13.69 8.71
N SER A 142 6.98 13.46 9.88
CA SER A 142 7.74 12.98 11.04
C SER A 142 8.37 11.61 10.78
N PRO A 143 9.49 11.30 11.46
CA PRO A 143 10.00 9.94 11.54
C PRO A 143 8.91 8.96 11.97
N ALA A 144 8.93 7.76 11.38
CA ALA A 144 7.98 6.72 11.69
C ALA A 144 8.17 6.21 13.11
N ALA A 145 7.09 6.28 13.90
CA ALA A 145 7.02 5.69 15.24
C ALA A 145 6.30 4.33 15.25
N VAL A 146 5.91 3.80 14.09
CA VAL A 146 5.09 2.59 13.99
C VAL A 146 5.83 1.38 14.57
N PRO A 147 5.24 0.65 15.54
CA PRO A 147 5.87 -0.52 16.13
C PRO A 147 5.92 -1.68 15.12
N ALA A 148 6.58 -2.76 15.52
CA ALA A 148 6.65 -3.97 14.70
C ALA A 148 5.28 -4.63 14.51
N ILE A 149 5.04 -5.20 13.33
CA ILE A 149 3.87 -6.06 13.07
C ILE A 149 4.23 -7.47 13.52
N LEU A 150 3.49 -7.97 14.52
CA LEU A 150 3.71 -9.30 15.05
C LEU A 150 3.36 -10.39 14.01
N PRO A 151 4.10 -11.51 13.98
CA PRO A 151 3.66 -12.71 13.30
C PRO A 151 2.25 -13.10 13.78
N HIS A 152 1.37 -13.51 12.88
CA HIS A 152 -0.04 -13.79 13.20
C HIS A 152 -0.21 -14.75 14.38
N ALA A 153 0.60 -15.81 14.44
CA ALA A 153 0.58 -16.77 15.55
C ALA A 153 0.97 -16.14 16.89
N ALA A 154 1.90 -15.18 16.91
CA ALA A 154 2.26 -14.46 18.14
C ALA A 154 1.13 -13.49 18.53
N ALA A 155 0.61 -12.72 17.57
CA ALA A 155 -0.49 -11.78 17.79
C ALA A 155 -1.75 -12.47 18.34
N ALA A 156 -2.08 -13.68 17.86
CA ALA A 156 -3.21 -14.46 18.34
C ALA A 156 -3.08 -14.92 19.80
N ASN A 157 -1.85 -15.00 20.32
CA ASN A 157 -1.57 -15.38 21.70
C ASN A 157 -1.50 -14.17 22.65
N VAL A 158 -1.54 -12.94 22.13
CA VAL A 158 -1.59 -11.73 22.95
C VAL A 158 -3.03 -11.21 22.94
N PRO A 159 -3.77 -11.31 24.06
CA PRO A 159 -5.15 -10.82 24.10
C PRO A 159 -5.18 -9.33 23.80
N PHE A 160 -6.04 -8.89 22.87
CA PHE A 160 -6.22 -7.46 22.58
C PHE A 160 -7.60 -6.95 23.01
N GLY A 161 -8.67 -7.67 22.66
CA GLY A 161 -10.05 -7.19 22.86
C GLY A 161 -10.55 -7.12 24.32
N ASN A 162 -9.90 -7.84 25.24
CA ASN A 162 -10.34 -7.98 26.64
C ASN A 162 -9.35 -7.44 27.67
N LEU A 163 -8.35 -6.66 27.24
CA LEU A 163 -7.38 -6.06 28.16
C LEU A 163 -7.80 -4.67 28.60
N THR A 164 -7.47 -4.32 29.83
CA THR A 164 -7.47 -2.94 30.32
C THR A 164 -6.10 -2.30 30.08
N ALA A 165 -6.05 -0.97 30.13
CA ALA A 165 -4.76 -0.25 30.08
C ALA A 165 -3.81 -0.69 31.21
N ALA A 166 -4.32 -1.07 32.38
CA ALA A 166 -3.51 -1.57 33.49
C ALA A 166 -2.90 -2.95 33.18
N ASP A 167 -3.65 -3.84 32.52
CA ASP A 167 -3.15 -5.16 32.12
C ASP A 167 -2.00 -5.02 31.11
N VAL A 168 -2.16 -4.11 30.13
CA VAL A 168 -1.10 -3.81 29.15
C VAL A 168 0.11 -3.19 29.85
N ALA A 169 -0.09 -2.30 30.83
CA ALA A 169 1.00 -1.70 31.59
C ALA A 169 1.85 -2.75 32.31
N ALA A 170 1.18 -3.71 32.96
CA ALA A 170 1.85 -4.80 33.66
C ALA A 170 2.58 -5.73 32.69
N MET A 171 1.96 -6.08 31.56
CA MET A 171 2.52 -7.00 30.56
C MET A 171 3.77 -6.44 29.85
N PHE A 172 3.77 -5.14 29.54
CA PHE A 172 4.83 -4.48 28.78
C PHE A 172 5.74 -3.59 29.64
N HIS A 173 5.64 -3.71 30.97
CA HIS A 173 6.43 -2.93 31.93
C HIS A 173 6.38 -1.41 31.69
N ILE A 174 5.21 -0.89 31.30
CA ILE A 174 4.99 0.53 31.03
C ILE A 174 4.62 1.22 32.34
N ALA A 175 5.23 2.38 32.60
CA ALA A 175 4.95 3.16 33.80
C ALA A 175 3.44 3.52 33.90
N PRO A 176 2.77 3.14 35.00
CA PRO A 176 1.39 3.56 35.25
C PRO A 176 1.26 5.09 35.26
N GLY A 177 0.17 5.61 34.69
CA GLY A 177 -0.08 7.06 34.59
C GLY A 177 0.75 7.80 33.53
N SER A 178 1.58 7.10 32.76
CA SER A 178 2.29 7.70 31.61
C SER A 178 1.34 8.11 30.48
N THR A 179 1.78 9.04 29.63
CA THR A 179 1.02 9.40 28.42
C THR A 179 0.79 8.19 27.52
N MET A 180 1.79 7.30 27.39
CA MET A 180 1.68 6.07 26.60
C MET A 180 0.52 5.20 27.07
N ILE A 181 0.38 4.98 28.39
CA ILE A 181 -0.70 4.11 28.88
C ILE A 181 -2.09 4.74 28.76
N SER A 182 -2.17 6.07 28.81
CA SER A 182 -3.41 6.79 28.48
C SER A 182 -3.81 6.57 27.02
N GLN A 183 -2.85 6.70 26.09
CA GLN A 183 -3.07 6.48 24.66
C GLN A 183 -3.47 5.03 24.36
N VAL A 184 -2.81 4.05 25.00
CA VAL A 184 -3.21 2.63 24.93
C VAL A 184 -4.65 2.43 25.40
N GLY A 185 -5.05 3.09 26.49
CA GLY A 185 -6.42 3.04 26.98
C GLY A 185 -7.43 3.61 25.98
N ASP A 186 -7.08 4.68 25.27
CA ASP A 186 -7.89 5.24 24.18
C ASP A 186 -7.99 4.26 23.00
N THR A 187 -6.87 3.68 22.56
CA THR A 187 -6.83 2.65 21.50
C THR A 187 -7.74 1.48 21.83
N LEU A 188 -7.65 0.93 23.05
CA LEU A 188 -8.46 -0.21 23.50
C LEU A 188 -9.96 0.13 23.49
N ARG A 189 -10.35 1.36 23.85
CA ARG A 189 -11.73 1.83 23.76
C ARG A 189 -12.20 2.01 22.32
N ALA A 190 -11.38 2.66 21.48
CA ALA A 190 -11.67 2.92 20.07
C ALA A 190 -11.81 1.63 19.24
N CYS A 191 -11.13 0.57 19.66
CA CYS A 191 -11.17 -0.73 19.03
C CYS A 191 -12.31 -1.64 19.48
N GLN A 192 -13.11 -1.23 20.48
CA GLN A 192 -14.29 -2.01 20.86
C GLN A 192 -15.29 -2.05 19.69
N PRO A 193 -15.98 -3.19 19.47
CA PRO A 193 -16.97 -3.30 18.39
C PRO A 193 -18.10 -2.27 18.46
N ALA A 194 -18.48 -1.87 19.68
CA ALA A 194 -19.52 -0.88 19.94
C ALA A 194 -19.00 0.56 20.06
N ALA A 195 -17.70 0.80 19.81
CA ALA A 195 -17.13 2.14 19.93
C ALA A 195 -17.82 3.10 18.94
N PRO A 196 -18.32 4.25 19.40
CA PRO A 196 -18.97 5.21 18.51
C PRO A 196 -17.98 5.76 17.50
N SER A 197 -18.47 5.93 16.28
CA SER A 197 -17.74 6.57 15.20
C SER A 197 -17.68 8.08 15.40
N HIS A 198 -16.67 8.75 14.84
CA HIS A 198 -16.62 10.22 14.87
C HIS A 198 -17.57 10.87 13.86
N SER A 199 -18.13 10.06 12.95
CA SER A 199 -19.24 10.50 12.10
C SER A 199 -20.56 10.37 12.84
N HIS A 200 -21.42 11.37 12.68
CA HIS A 200 -22.81 11.32 13.17
C HIS A 200 -23.69 10.35 12.36
N ALA A 201 -23.14 9.76 11.29
CA ALA A 201 -23.88 9.00 10.29
C ALA A 201 -24.20 7.54 10.69
N GLY A 202 -23.76 7.04 11.86
CA GLY A 202 -24.12 5.70 12.35
C GLY A 202 -23.61 4.50 11.53
N ASP A 203 -23.08 4.73 10.32
CA ASP A 203 -22.73 3.71 9.32
C ASP A 203 -21.22 3.48 9.17
N GLU A 204 -20.37 4.18 9.93
CA GLU A 204 -18.92 3.93 9.93
C GLU A 204 -18.65 2.54 10.52
N ARG A 205 -18.07 1.67 9.69
CA ARG A 205 -17.58 0.36 10.08
C ARG A 205 -16.09 0.47 10.35
N HIS A 206 -15.65 0.00 11.51
CA HIS A 206 -14.24 -0.16 11.83
C HIS A 206 -13.94 -1.56 12.34
N ALA A 207 -12.68 -1.94 12.21
CA ALA A 207 -12.13 -3.15 12.79
C ALA A 207 -10.66 -2.91 13.12
N CYS A 208 -10.24 -3.32 14.31
CA CYS A 208 -8.83 -3.30 14.68
C CYS A 208 -8.15 -4.63 14.35
N ALA A 209 -6.87 -4.55 14.00
CA ALA A 209 -6.04 -5.67 13.58
C ALA A 209 -4.67 -5.59 14.26
N THR A 210 -4.15 -6.76 14.66
CA THR A 210 -2.90 -6.89 15.43
C THR A 210 -1.80 -7.64 14.66
N SER A 211 -2.07 -8.01 13.40
CA SER A 211 -1.18 -8.72 12.49
C SER A 211 -1.46 -8.31 11.04
N LEU A 212 -0.53 -8.60 10.12
CA LEU A 212 -0.72 -8.29 8.70
C LEU A 212 -1.99 -8.96 8.16
N GLU A 213 -2.18 -10.23 8.48
CA GLU A 213 -3.30 -11.03 8.02
C GLU A 213 -4.63 -10.44 8.49
N ASP A 214 -4.68 -9.97 9.74
CA ASP A 214 -5.88 -9.34 10.28
C ASP A 214 -6.14 -7.95 9.69
N ILE A 215 -5.09 -7.20 9.33
CA ILE A 215 -5.23 -5.90 8.64
C ILE A 215 -5.94 -6.11 7.31
N VAL A 216 -5.45 -7.04 6.50
CA VAL A 216 -6.02 -7.35 5.18
C VAL A 216 -7.44 -7.87 5.34
N ARG A 217 -7.69 -8.82 6.26
CA ARG A 217 -9.05 -9.33 6.51
C ARG A 217 -10.01 -8.24 7.00
N ALA A 218 -9.55 -7.35 7.88
CA ALA A 218 -10.33 -6.22 8.35
C ALA A 218 -10.68 -5.28 7.20
N ALA A 219 -9.70 -4.92 6.36
CA ALA A 219 -9.93 -4.07 5.21
C ALA A 219 -10.92 -4.67 4.21
N LEU A 220 -10.76 -5.95 3.85
CA LEU A 220 -11.67 -6.64 2.93
C LEU A 220 -13.10 -6.76 3.49
N ARG A 221 -13.25 -7.10 4.77
CA ARG A 221 -14.57 -7.12 5.44
C ARG A 221 -15.23 -5.75 5.45
N THR A 222 -14.49 -4.70 5.79
CA THR A 222 -15.00 -3.32 5.82
C THR A 222 -15.33 -2.82 4.41
N LEU A 223 -14.54 -3.20 3.40
CA LEU A 223 -14.86 -2.95 2.00
C LEU A 223 -16.09 -3.73 1.55
N GLY A 224 -16.44 -4.86 2.18
CA GLY A 224 -17.54 -5.73 1.74
C GLY A 224 -17.21 -6.47 0.44
N THR A 225 -15.93 -6.84 0.25
CA THR A 225 -15.45 -7.61 -0.91
C THR A 225 -14.70 -8.84 -0.43
N ALA A 226 -14.72 -9.91 -1.22
CA ALA A 226 -13.87 -11.07 -1.00
C ALA A 226 -12.44 -10.82 -1.51
N ALA A 227 -11.50 -11.65 -1.06
CA ALA A 227 -10.15 -11.75 -1.60
C ALA A 227 -10.18 -11.98 -3.13
N GLY A 228 -9.22 -11.42 -3.87
CA GLY A 228 -9.09 -11.67 -5.30
C GLY A 228 -8.77 -10.45 -6.17
N GLY A 229 -8.80 -10.67 -7.49
CA GLY A 229 -8.44 -9.68 -8.49
C GLY A 229 -9.39 -8.48 -8.48
N GLY A 230 -8.82 -7.27 -8.37
CA GLY A 230 -9.57 -6.03 -8.38
C GLY A 230 -9.37 -5.17 -7.13
N VAL A 231 -8.79 -5.70 -6.05
CA VAL A 231 -8.39 -4.89 -4.89
C VAL A 231 -7.00 -4.33 -5.12
N TRP A 232 -6.83 -3.02 -4.95
CA TRP A 232 -5.53 -2.38 -4.88
C TRP A 232 -5.22 -1.96 -3.44
N VAL A 233 -3.93 -1.95 -3.11
CA VAL A 233 -3.43 -1.49 -1.81
C VAL A 233 -2.23 -0.58 -2.04
N VAL A 234 -2.21 0.57 -1.36
CA VAL A 234 -1.10 1.52 -1.42
C VAL A 234 -0.75 2.02 -0.03
N ALA A 235 0.51 2.40 0.15
CA ALA A 235 1.00 3.17 1.30
C ALA A 235 1.89 4.32 0.79
N SER A 236 2.18 5.28 1.65
CA SER A 236 3.20 6.29 1.36
C SER A 236 4.60 5.68 1.45
N GLU A 237 5.46 6.00 0.49
CA GLU A 237 6.86 5.58 0.39
C GLU A 237 7.79 6.58 1.12
N THR A 238 7.30 7.16 2.21
CA THR A 238 8.10 8.07 3.04
C THR A 238 9.24 7.31 3.69
N PRO A 239 10.48 7.81 3.68
CA PRO A 239 11.57 7.21 4.45
C PRO A 239 11.19 7.08 5.92
N ARG A 240 11.64 6.00 6.58
CA ARG A 240 11.39 5.78 8.02
C ARG A 240 11.88 6.94 8.89
N GLY A 241 12.97 7.60 8.49
CA GLY A 241 13.50 8.80 9.16
C GLY A 241 12.67 10.08 8.96
N GLY A 242 11.57 10.02 8.20
CA GLY A 242 10.74 11.17 7.87
C GLY A 242 11.36 12.05 6.78
N LEU A 243 10.74 13.21 6.58
CA LEU A 243 11.18 14.24 5.65
C LEU A 243 11.05 15.62 6.34
N PRO A 244 12.03 16.52 6.13
CA PRO A 244 12.07 17.79 6.84
C PRO A 244 10.95 18.72 6.41
N LEU A 245 10.67 19.72 7.27
CA LEU A 245 9.80 20.84 6.93
C LEU A 245 10.42 21.65 5.79
N GLN A 246 9.80 21.61 4.62
CA GLN A 246 10.18 22.43 3.46
C GLN A 246 9.03 22.50 2.45
N PRO A 247 9.11 23.36 1.43
CA PRO A 247 8.21 23.30 0.29
C PRO A 247 8.46 22.04 -0.55
N TYR A 248 7.40 21.32 -0.88
CA TYR A 248 7.38 20.19 -1.80
C TYR A 248 6.49 20.52 -2.99
N ALA A 249 7.00 20.30 -4.21
CA ALA A 249 6.20 20.41 -5.42
C ALA A 249 5.59 19.05 -5.79
N VAL A 250 4.34 19.08 -6.24
CA VAL A 250 3.65 17.92 -6.82
C VAL A 250 4.15 17.71 -8.25
N ASP A 251 4.94 16.66 -8.47
CA ASP A 251 5.51 16.32 -9.78
C ASP A 251 4.56 15.42 -10.60
N LYS A 252 3.77 14.58 -9.94
CA LYS A 252 2.83 13.64 -10.58
C LYS A 252 1.61 13.42 -9.68
N VAL A 253 0.45 13.26 -10.30
CA VAL A 253 -0.80 12.83 -9.65
C VAL A 253 -1.33 11.62 -10.41
N THR A 254 -1.61 10.54 -9.70
CA THR A 254 -2.27 9.34 -10.25
C THR A 254 -3.53 9.08 -9.45
N PRO A 255 -4.73 9.31 -10.02
CA PRO A 255 -5.98 8.89 -9.39
C PRO A 255 -5.98 7.37 -9.20
N LEU A 256 -6.51 6.92 -8.07
CA LEU A 256 -6.71 5.50 -7.78
C LEU A 256 -8.18 5.14 -8.03
N ASP A 257 -8.41 3.95 -8.59
CA ASP A 257 -9.73 3.54 -9.06
C ASP A 257 -10.74 3.35 -7.93
N GLY A 258 -12.00 3.73 -8.21
CA GLY A 258 -13.14 3.49 -7.32
C GLY A 258 -13.48 4.67 -6.42
N ASP A 259 -14.62 4.53 -5.72
CA ASP A 259 -15.17 5.50 -4.75
C ASP A 259 -15.36 4.86 -3.36
N ARG A 260 -15.01 3.58 -3.24
CA ARG A 260 -15.06 2.76 -2.02
C ARG A 260 -13.65 2.49 -1.53
N HIS A 261 -13.26 3.24 -0.51
CA HIS A 261 -11.95 3.13 0.11
C HIS A 261 -12.06 2.70 1.58
N VAL A 262 -11.04 1.99 2.05
CA VAL A 262 -10.80 1.74 3.47
C VAL A 262 -9.40 2.21 3.81
N ALA A 263 -9.30 3.04 4.84
CA ALA A 263 -8.04 3.45 5.43
C ALA A 263 -7.75 2.58 6.65
N CYS A 264 -6.51 2.11 6.80
CA CYS A 264 -6.03 1.45 8.00
C CYS A 264 -4.93 2.31 8.61
N HIS A 265 -5.20 2.82 9.81
CA HIS A 265 -4.30 3.69 10.55
C HIS A 265 -3.65 2.97 11.70
N ASP A 266 -2.36 3.22 11.93
CA ASP A 266 -1.69 2.75 13.14
C ASP A 266 -2.26 3.48 14.36
N GLU A 267 -2.54 2.72 15.42
CA GLU A 267 -3.02 3.25 16.69
C GLU A 267 -1.95 3.02 17.78
N PRO A 268 -1.84 3.92 18.76
CA PRO A 268 -0.87 3.78 19.84
C PRO A 268 -1.02 2.47 20.61
N TYR A 269 -0.03 1.60 20.51
CA TYR A 269 0.03 0.33 21.24
C TYR A 269 1.48 -0.20 21.27
N PRO A 270 1.87 -1.05 22.24
CA PRO A 270 3.25 -1.57 22.33
C PRO A 270 3.73 -2.35 21.10
N TYR A 271 2.82 -2.92 20.33
CA TYR A 271 3.10 -3.48 19.01
C TYR A 271 2.12 -2.89 18.00
N ALA A 272 2.33 -3.15 16.70
CA ALA A 272 1.49 -2.55 15.67
C ALA A 272 0.04 -3.01 15.82
N VAL A 273 -0.84 -2.05 16.08
CA VAL A 273 -2.29 -2.20 16.01
C VAL A 273 -2.78 -1.24 14.95
N PHE A 274 -3.57 -1.73 14.02
CA PHE A 274 -4.17 -0.91 12.98
C PHE A 274 -5.67 -0.87 13.15
N ARG A 275 -6.26 0.33 13.15
CA ARG A 275 -7.71 0.53 13.03
C ARG A 275 -8.04 0.77 11.55
N CYS A 276 -8.65 -0.23 10.93
CA CYS A 276 -9.21 -0.11 9.59
C CYS A 276 -10.62 0.44 9.67
N HIS A 277 -10.92 1.51 8.94
CA HIS A 277 -12.24 2.10 8.91
C HIS A 277 -12.62 2.63 7.53
N LYS A 278 -13.93 2.65 7.29
CA LYS A 278 -14.54 3.38 6.19
C LYS A 278 -15.19 4.63 6.77
N ILE A 279 -14.81 5.80 6.28
CA ILE A 279 -15.40 7.05 6.76
C ILE A 279 -16.81 7.22 6.16
N GLY A 280 -17.79 6.65 6.87
CA GLY A 280 -19.23 6.80 6.63
C GLY A 280 -19.69 6.51 5.20
N LEU A 281 -20.71 7.28 4.77
CA LEU A 281 -21.18 7.39 3.38
C LEU A 281 -20.35 8.40 2.56
N SER A 282 -19.25 8.94 3.13
CA SER A 282 -18.47 9.98 2.48
C SER A 282 -17.94 9.46 1.15
N MET A 283 -18.31 10.15 0.06
CA MET A 283 -17.64 9.94 -1.21
C MET A 283 -16.17 10.25 -1.01
N THR A 284 -15.30 9.32 -1.36
CA THR A 284 -13.86 9.49 -1.20
C THR A 284 -13.17 9.40 -2.54
N ARG A 285 -12.05 10.12 -2.67
CA ARG A 285 -11.12 9.98 -3.80
C ARG A 285 -9.74 9.72 -3.26
N ALA A 286 -9.04 8.77 -3.86
CA ALA A 286 -7.70 8.41 -3.47
C ALA A 286 -6.71 8.71 -4.60
N TYR A 287 -5.50 9.09 -4.23
CA TYR A 287 -4.43 9.42 -5.17
C TYR A 287 -3.11 8.83 -4.70
N LEU A 288 -2.25 8.49 -5.67
CA LEU A 288 -0.83 8.37 -5.46
C LEU A 288 -0.13 9.56 -6.11
N ILE A 289 0.50 10.41 -5.31
CA ILE A 289 1.19 11.61 -5.80
C ILE A 289 2.69 11.49 -5.60
N SER A 290 3.47 12.08 -6.52
CA SER A 290 4.92 12.21 -6.35
C SER A 290 5.25 13.61 -5.84
N LEU A 291 5.94 13.68 -4.70
CA LEU A 291 6.44 14.92 -4.12
C LEU A 291 7.95 15.05 -4.32
N ARG A 292 8.40 16.25 -4.68
CA ARG A 292 9.81 16.62 -4.77
C ARG A 292 10.09 17.83 -3.86
N GLY A 293 11.02 17.66 -2.92
CA GLY A 293 11.49 18.76 -2.07
C GLY A 293 12.19 19.84 -2.90
N LEU A 294 11.82 21.11 -2.69
CA LEU A 294 12.43 22.23 -3.41
C LEU A 294 13.81 22.62 -2.85
N HIS A 295 14.15 22.19 -1.63
CA HIS A 295 15.49 22.37 -1.05
C HIS A 295 16.32 21.07 -1.10
N GLY A 296 15.89 20.09 -1.90
CA GLY A 296 16.57 18.79 -2.06
C GLY A 296 15.93 17.67 -1.22
N GLY A 297 16.55 16.50 -1.30
CA GLY A 297 16.04 15.25 -0.74
C GLY A 297 15.44 14.32 -1.82
N PRO A 298 15.01 13.11 -1.42
CA PRO A 298 14.44 12.14 -2.34
C PRO A 298 13.08 12.62 -2.88
N LYS A 299 12.74 12.18 -4.09
CA LYS A 299 11.34 12.16 -4.52
C LYS A 299 10.64 11.02 -3.80
N VAL A 300 9.42 11.25 -3.35
CA VAL A 300 8.64 10.24 -2.63
C VAL A 300 7.24 10.12 -3.23
N ALA A 301 6.74 8.88 -3.30
CA ALA A 301 5.34 8.64 -3.60
C ALA A 301 4.53 8.71 -2.29
N MET A 302 3.44 9.47 -2.29
CA MET A 302 2.57 9.66 -1.14
C MET A 302 1.16 9.21 -1.49
N ALA A 303 0.60 8.32 -0.67
CA ALA A 303 -0.80 7.98 -0.76
C ALA A 303 -1.63 9.10 -0.12
N VAL A 304 -2.71 9.49 -0.77
CA VAL A 304 -3.62 10.57 -0.35
C VAL A 304 -5.05 10.04 -0.40
N ILE A 305 -5.82 10.38 0.62
CA ILE A 305 -7.28 10.20 0.63
C ILE A 305 -7.95 11.55 0.84
N CYS A 306 -9.01 11.78 0.09
CA CYS A 306 -9.85 12.96 0.15
C CYS A 306 -11.27 12.54 0.52
N HIS A 307 -11.83 13.22 1.53
CA HIS A 307 -13.22 13.12 1.95
C HIS A 307 -14.00 14.25 1.29
N LEU A 308 -14.87 13.90 0.33
CA LEU A 308 -15.59 14.89 -0.48
C LEU A 308 -16.83 15.41 0.23
N ASP A 309 -17.44 14.58 1.08
CA ASP A 309 -18.54 14.97 1.94
C ASP A 309 -18.11 14.88 3.41
N THR A 310 -17.99 16.05 4.02
CA THR A 310 -17.58 16.24 5.41
C THR A 310 -18.74 16.72 6.29
N SER A 311 -19.97 16.78 5.76
CA SER A 311 -21.14 17.34 6.45
C SER A 311 -21.47 16.63 7.76
N GLY A 312 -21.25 15.31 7.83
CA GLY A 312 -21.47 14.48 9.01
C GLY A 312 -20.30 14.42 9.99
N TRP A 313 -19.22 15.15 9.75
CA TRP A 313 -18.03 15.15 10.62
C TRP A 313 -18.27 16.01 11.87
N ASN A 314 -17.61 15.63 12.96
CA ASN A 314 -17.58 16.43 14.17
C ASN A 314 -17.01 17.84 13.86
N PRO A 315 -17.75 18.94 14.13
CA PRO A 315 -17.26 20.30 13.90
C PRO A 315 -15.95 20.65 14.65
N ALA A 316 -15.65 19.92 15.73
CA ALA A 316 -14.40 20.07 16.49
C ALA A 316 -13.22 19.27 15.89
N TYR A 317 -13.39 18.62 14.73
CA TYR A 317 -12.30 17.90 14.08
C TYR A 317 -11.18 18.88 13.66
N PRO A 318 -9.89 18.60 13.97
CA PRO A 318 -8.79 19.56 13.79
C PRO A 318 -8.63 20.11 12.37
N ALA A 319 -9.03 19.35 11.35
CA ALA A 319 -8.94 19.78 9.95
C ALA A 319 -9.71 21.10 9.69
N PHE A 320 -10.87 21.28 10.34
CA PHE A 320 -11.72 22.46 10.15
C PHE A 320 -11.06 23.74 10.67
N GLU A 321 -10.46 23.68 11.86
CA GLU A 321 -9.72 24.83 12.38
C GLU A 321 -8.42 25.09 11.59
N MET A 322 -7.75 24.04 11.12
CA MET A 322 -6.51 24.17 10.36
C MET A 322 -6.72 24.77 8.97
N MET A 323 -7.79 24.37 8.28
CA MET A 323 -8.10 24.84 6.94
C MET A 323 -9.03 26.07 6.94
N GLY A 324 -9.60 26.43 8.08
CA GLY A 324 -10.53 27.56 8.20
C GLY A 324 -11.88 27.28 7.54
N THR A 325 -12.34 26.02 7.58
CA THR A 325 -13.61 25.57 6.97
C THR A 325 -14.51 24.90 8.01
N LYS A 326 -15.76 24.61 7.65
CA LYS A 326 -16.71 23.86 8.49
C LYS A 326 -17.16 22.55 7.81
N PRO A 327 -17.77 21.62 8.57
CA PRO A 327 -18.41 20.44 8.00
C PRO A 327 -19.30 20.79 6.80
N GLY A 328 -19.07 20.12 5.67
CA GLY A 328 -19.85 20.27 4.44
C GLY A 328 -19.48 21.45 3.53
N GLU A 329 -18.60 22.37 3.96
CA GLU A 329 -18.19 23.51 3.12
C GLU A 329 -17.14 23.13 2.07
N SER A 330 -16.32 22.11 2.34
CA SER A 330 -15.22 21.70 1.45
C SER A 330 -14.81 20.25 1.68
N SER A 331 -14.05 19.71 0.72
CA SER A 331 -13.35 18.44 0.90
C SER A 331 -12.16 18.58 1.86
N VAL A 332 -11.90 17.52 2.61
CA VAL A 332 -10.72 17.38 3.48
C VAL A 332 -9.87 16.26 2.90
N CYS A 333 -8.66 16.59 2.43
CA CYS A 333 -7.66 15.62 2.03
C CYS A 333 -6.55 15.52 3.07
N HIS A 334 -5.91 14.36 3.15
CA HIS A 334 -4.69 14.19 3.92
C HIS A 334 -3.77 13.14 3.31
N PHE A 335 -2.49 13.24 3.65
CA PHE A 335 -1.50 12.20 3.36
C PHE A 335 -1.71 11.00 4.28
N MET A 336 -1.47 9.80 3.75
CA MET A 336 -1.35 8.60 4.58
C MET A 336 0.01 8.60 5.27
N PRO A 337 0.07 8.44 6.61
CA PRO A 337 1.33 8.31 7.32
C PRO A 337 2.12 7.07 6.91
N TYR A 338 3.36 6.97 7.40
CA TYR A 338 4.22 5.81 7.18
C TYR A 338 3.51 4.50 7.53
N ALA A 339 3.61 3.50 6.65
CA ALA A 339 3.00 2.17 6.77
C ALA A 339 1.46 2.14 6.94
N ASN A 340 0.77 3.29 6.91
CA ASN A 340 -0.68 3.34 6.88
C ASN A 340 -1.16 2.97 5.47
N LEU A 341 -2.27 2.24 5.40
CA LEU A 341 -2.69 1.59 4.17
C LEU A 341 -4.01 2.17 3.67
N LEU A 342 -4.09 2.37 2.36
CA LEU A 342 -5.35 2.57 1.65
C LEU A 342 -5.64 1.36 0.80
N PHE A 343 -6.86 0.85 0.96
CA PHE A 343 -7.44 -0.19 0.14
C PHE A 343 -8.55 0.41 -0.70
N GLY A 344 -8.65 -0.04 -1.94
CA GLY A 344 -9.80 0.25 -2.80
C GLY A 344 -10.07 -0.87 -3.77
N VAL A 345 -11.23 -0.81 -4.41
CA VAL A 345 -11.67 -1.79 -5.40
C VAL A 345 -11.76 -1.10 -6.74
N LYS A 346 -11.10 -1.67 -7.76
CA LYS A 346 -11.22 -1.23 -9.15
C LYS A 346 -12.69 -1.28 -9.54
N ALA A 347 -13.16 -0.23 -10.22
CA ALA A 347 -14.49 -0.25 -10.79
C ALA A 347 -14.61 -1.49 -11.71
N THR A 348 -15.59 -2.35 -11.45
CA THR A 348 -15.97 -3.35 -12.44
C THR A 348 -16.40 -2.59 -13.68
N GLY A 349 -15.71 -2.79 -14.79
CA GLY A 349 -15.90 -2.01 -16.01
C GLY A 349 -17.38 -1.77 -16.27
N ALA A 350 -17.76 -0.50 -16.44
CA ALA A 350 -18.96 -0.21 -17.19
C ALA A 350 -18.84 -1.03 -18.48
N MET A 351 -19.76 -1.98 -18.65
CA MET A 351 -19.92 -2.72 -19.90
C MET A 351 -19.77 -1.70 -21.03
N GLU A 352 -18.71 -1.86 -21.83
CA GLU A 352 -18.56 -1.11 -23.08
C GLU A 352 -19.81 -1.42 -23.90
N SER A 353 -20.77 -0.49 -23.86
CA SER A 353 -21.95 -0.55 -24.70
C SER A 353 -21.50 -0.21 -26.12
N PHE A 354 -21.42 -1.25 -26.94
CA PHE A 354 -21.26 -1.18 -28.40
C PHE A 354 -22.39 -0.38 -29.06
#